data_AF-V8CGJ5-F1
#
_entry.id   AF-V8CGJ5-F1
#
_cell.length_a   1.000
_cell.length_b   1.000
_cell.length_c   1.000
_cell.angle_alpha   90.00
_cell.angle_beta   90.00
_cell.angle_gamma   90.00
#
_symmetry.space_group_name_H-M   'P 1'
#
loop_
_entity.id
_entity.type
_entity.pdbx_description
1 polymer ?
#
loop_
_entity_poly.entity_id
_entity_poly.type
_entity_poly.pdbx_seq_one_letter_code
_entity_poly.pdbx_strand_id
1 'polypeptide(L)'
;MDIINYSFVKAYRDISRAQTFYEKTNNQEKQAICQIHLALLYEGIGLWEEAHENLKKARSALKQLSPIVKYRYYYANVVYLLEHCKNYAEAGRVMKYAIANDHCISNKVFLLTDLSNLAEIYIKQGKIKEASKILNSLDKQVNNFFHTQLLYCRLLIAKQYSRPDSIYNIAQKCLEQSVRFRQLNIQVEALQAMIHIDSIRQDYRSFINHFTQYYNMRDSLNGAMATSKIKQIQEKAKIESEKLKAYEEIKGQRVLLLLIVVVALFVVCVAVLIYYRTKQRKRIVELEAKELSDKLRYTELERELSKLKMQIEKEKLIKSQQENISMSLQLAMLSDQKEKKRMQFFNEQFQFMDNDFCQRLEKQYPTITKAEKRLLYLIKIGLDGHKIMSILNISGSGFYKLRYRLRKRLGLNNEDLEKYIQHLK
;
A
#
# COMPACT_ATOMS: atom_id res chain seq x y z
N MET A 1 9.29 47.46 24.09
CA MET A 1 9.41 46.12 24.70
C MET A 1 8.04 45.42 24.67
N ASP A 2 7.35 45.49 23.53
CA ASP A 2 5.97 44.99 23.41
C ASP A 2 5.92 43.73 22.55
N ILE A 3 6.61 42.67 23.01
CA ILE A 3 6.30 41.29 22.60
C ILE A 3 5.35 40.71 23.65
N ILE A 4 4.29 41.47 23.93
CA ILE A 4 3.24 41.10 24.89
C ILE A 4 2.03 40.69 24.04
N ASN A 5 1.57 39.45 24.24
CA ASN A 5 0.36 38.82 23.66
C ASN A 5 0.46 37.96 22.38
N TYR A 6 1.64 37.52 21.96
CA TYR A 6 1.68 36.28 21.17
C TYR A 6 1.78 35.08 22.12
N SER A 7 0.80 34.18 22.05
CA SER A 7 0.94 32.85 22.66
C SER A 7 2.23 32.24 22.14
N PHE A 8 3.20 32.03 23.02
CA PHE A 8 4.51 31.48 22.68
C PHE A 8 4.35 30.17 21.90
N VAL A 9 3.41 29.34 22.34
CA VAL A 9 3.01 28.08 21.67
C VAL A 9 2.58 28.32 20.23
N LYS A 10 1.77 29.35 19.98
CA LYS A 10 1.35 29.72 18.62
C LYS A 10 2.56 30.11 17.77
N ALA A 11 3.44 30.98 18.29
CA ALA A 11 4.66 31.38 17.58
C ALA A 11 5.56 30.17 17.27
N TYR A 12 5.78 29.29 18.25
CA TYR A 12 6.53 28.06 18.08
C TYR A 12 5.93 27.16 16.98
N ARG A 13 4.60 26.96 17.00
CA ARG A 13 3.89 26.15 16.02
C ARG A 13 3.99 26.75 14.61
N ASP A 14 3.78 28.05 14.49
CA ASP A 14 3.81 28.76 13.20
C ASP A 14 5.22 28.75 12.60
N ILE A 15 6.26 29.01 13.41
CA ILE A 15 7.66 28.96 12.95
C ILE A 15 8.08 27.53 12.60
N SER A 16 7.68 26.53 13.41
CA SER A 16 8.00 25.12 13.12
C SER A 16 7.38 24.65 11.80
N ARG A 17 6.12 25.04 11.54
CA ARG A 17 5.45 24.76 10.26
C ARG A 17 6.14 25.45 9.08
N ALA A 18 6.52 26.71 9.24
CA ALA A 18 7.26 27.46 8.24
C ALA A 18 8.62 26.80 7.94
N GLN A 19 9.34 26.35 8.98
CA GLN A 19 10.60 25.63 8.82
C GLN A 19 10.42 24.36 7.98
N THR A 20 9.43 23.51 8.30
CA THR A 20 9.16 22.29 7.51
C THR A 20 8.81 22.62 6.06
N PHE A 21 8.06 23.71 5.81
CA PHE A 21 7.75 24.16 4.45
C PHE A 21 9.01 24.60 3.68
N TYR A 22 9.89 25.38 4.32
CA TYR A 22 11.12 25.84 3.70
C TYR A 22 12.18 24.73 3.55
N GLU A 23 12.17 23.71 4.40
CA GLU A 23 12.92 22.46 4.22
C GLU A 23 12.47 21.72 2.96
N LYS A 24 11.16 21.56 2.74
CA LYS A 24 10.63 20.91 1.53
C LYS A 24 10.91 21.69 0.24
N THR A 25 10.97 23.02 0.31
CA THR A 25 11.25 23.89 -0.85
C THR A 25 12.73 24.24 -1.01
N ASN A 26 13.62 23.67 -0.17
CA ASN A 26 15.06 23.90 -0.17
C ASN A 26 15.48 25.38 -0.11
N ASN A 27 14.67 26.23 0.54
CA ASN A 27 14.95 27.66 0.68
C ASN A 27 15.83 27.92 1.91
N GLN A 28 17.14 27.91 1.71
CA GLN A 28 18.14 28.05 2.79
C GLN A 28 18.06 29.39 3.55
N GLU A 29 17.78 30.51 2.85
CA GLU A 29 17.61 31.82 3.49
C GLU A 29 16.45 31.79 4.50
N LYS A 30 15.28 31.31 4.05
CA LYS A 30 14.08 31.29 4.90
C LYS A 30 14.18 30.25 6.02
N GLN A 31 14.84 29.12 5.78
CA GLN A 31 15.17 28.15 6.84
C GLN A 31 16.00 28.79 7.95
N ALA A 32 17.04 29.55 7.60
CA ALA A 32 17.89 30.21 8.58
C ALA A 32 17.14 31.28 9.38
N ILE A 33 16.23 32.02 8.75
CA ILE A 33 15.34 32.96 9.47
C ILE A 33 14.47 32.21 10.47
N CYS A 34 13.88 31.07 10.10
CA CYS A 34 13.07 30.26 11.02
C CYS A 34 13.90 29.76 12.21
N GLN A 35 15.12 29.26 11.95
CA GLN A 35 16.03 28.81 13.00
C GLN A 35 16.41 29.95 13.95
N ILE A 36 16.70 31.14 13.42
CA ILE A 36 16.97 32.32 14.23
C ILE A 36 15.77 32.70 15.11
N HIS A 37 14.54 32.69 14.56
CA HIS A 37 13.34 32.99 15.34
C HIS A 37 13.03 31.90 16.39
N LEU A 38 13.29 30.63 16.09
CA LEU A 38 13.23 29.56 17.10
C LEU A 38 14.24 29.79 18.21
N ALA A 39 15.46 30.23 17.88
CA ALA A 39 16.46 30.53 18.89
C ALA A 39 16.02 31.67 19.82
N LEU A 40 15.43 32.74 19.29
CA LEU A 40 14.83 33.83 20.07
C LEU A 40 13.71 33.34 21.00
N LEU A 41 12.83 32.48 20.48
CA LEU A 41 11.79 31.87 21.30
C LEU A 41 12.42 31.05 22.43
N TYR A 42 13.34 30.14 22.11
CA TYR A 42 13.99 29.29 23.11
C TYR A 42 14.76 30.10 24.17
N GLU A 43 15.45 31.16 23.77
CA GLU A 43 16.10 32.11 24.68
C GLU A 43 15.09 32.75 25.65
N GLY A 44 13.98 33.26 25.13
CA GLY A 44 12.93 33.88 25.94
C GLY A 44 12.32 32.97 27.02
N ILE A 45 12.42 31.65 26.88
CA ILE A 45 11.97 30.64 27.86
C ILE A 45 13.11 29.92 28.60
N GLY A 46 14.35 30.35 28.41
CA GLY A 46 15.52 29.80 29.10
C GLY A 46 15.96 28.41 28.61
N LEU A 47 15.63 28.04 27.37
CA LEU A 47 16.13 26.85 26.66
C LEU A 47 17.40 27.20 25.89
N TRP A 48 18.47 27.43 26.63
CA TRP A 48 19.72 28.00 26.12
C TRP A 48 20.46 27.09 25.12
N GLU A 49 20.45 25.78 25.35
CA GLU A 49 21.09 24.80 24.47
C GLU A 49 20.36 24.71 23.13
N GLU A 50 19.03 24.64 23.16
CA GLU A 50 18.21 24.63 21.96
C GLU A 50 18.34 25.95 21.18
N ALA A 51 18.43 27.08 21.87
CA ALA A 51 18.70 28.36 21.23
C ALA A 51 20.05 28.36 20.51
N HIS A 52 21.09 27.87 21.18
CA HIS A 52 22.44 27.79 20.61
C HIS A 52 22.50 26.87 19.38
N GLU A 53 21.89 25.68 19.46
CA GLU A 53 21.84 24.73 18.34
C GLU A 53 21.10 25.31 17.13
N ASN A 54 20.03 26.06 17.34
CA ASN A 54 19.32 26.71 16.24
C ASN A 54 20.17 27.81 15.57
N LEU A 55 20.88 28.64 16.34
CA LEU A 55 21.79 29.64 15.76
C LEU A 55 22.94 28.98 15.01
N LYS A 56 23.49 27.88 15.53
CA LYS A 56 24.53 27.11 14.85
C LYS A 56 24.08 26.60 13.47
N LYS A 57 22.83 26.11 13.37
CA LYS A 57 22.24 25.71 12.08
C LYS A 57 22.09 26.90 11.11
N ALA A 58 21.68 28.07 11.62
CA ALA A 58 21.47 29.25 10.79
C ALA A 58 22.77 29.83 10.20
N ARG A 59 23.92 29.52 10.82
CA ARG A 59 25.23 30.06 10.45
C ARG A 59 25.63 29.78 9.00
N SER A 60 25.28 28.62 8.44
CA SER A 60 25.67 28.22 7.08
C SER A 60 25.08 29.13 5.99
N ALA A 61 23.86 29.62 6.20
CA ALA A 61 23.14 30.49 5.28
C ALA A 61 23.30 31.99 5.61
N LEU A 62 24.15 32.35 6.59
CA LEU A 62 24.31 33.73 7.04
C LEU A 62 24.70 34.69 5.90
N LYS A 63 25.45 34.22 4.89
CA LYS A 63 25.83 35.03 3.73
C LYS A 63 24.61 35.49 2.91
N GLN A 64 23.57 34.67 2.85
CA GLN A 64 22.35 34.89 2.06
C GLN A 64 21.35 35.84 2.75
N LEU A 65 21.49 36.04 4.06
CA LEU A 65 20.60 36.93 4.82
C LEU A 65 20.84 38.41 4.50
N SER A 66 19.82 39.25 4.64
CA SER A 66 20.01 40.70 4.56
C SER A 66 20.80 41.23 5.76
N PRO A 67 21.55 42.35 5.63
CA PRO A 67 22.32 42.92 6.73
C PRO A 67 21.49 43.14 8.00
N ILE A 68 20.27 43.67 7.87
CA ILE A 68 19.38 43.91 9.03
C ILE A 68 19.00 42.62 9.76
N VAL A 69 18.81 41.50 9.02
CA VAL A 69 18.48 40.21 9.63
C VAL A 69 19.69 39.61 10.33
N LYS A 70 20.88 39.67 9.71
CA LYS A 70 22.15 39.23 10.35
C LYS A 70 22.37 39.98 11.66
N TYR A 71 22.13 41.28 11.65
CA TYR A 71 22.27 42.11 12.82
C TYR A 71 21.25 41.75 13.91
N ARG A 72 19.98 42.05 13.64
CA ARG A 72 18.92 42.14 14.64
C ARG A 72 18.60 40.80 15.26
N TYR A 73 18.79 39.73 14.50
CA TYR A 73 18.31 38.43 14.90
C TYR A 73 19.41 37.37 15.01
N TYR A 74 20.59 37.54 14.38
CA TYR A 74 21.67 36.59 14.56
C TYR A 74 22.74 37.09 15.55
N TYR A 75 23.47 38.15 15.21
CA TYR A 75 24.65 38.54 15.99
C TYR A 75 24.30 38.96 17.42
N ALA A 76 23.25 39.77 17.61
CA ALA A 76 22.82 40.19 18.94
C ALA A 76 22.49 38.99 19.86
N ASN A 77 21.80 37.99 19.33
CA ASN A 77 21.43 36.79 20.08
C ASN A 77 22.63 35.89 20.39
N VAL A 78 23.53 35.72 19.42
CA VAL A 78 24.76 34.95 19.65
C VAL A 78 25.61 35.61 20.73
N VAL A 79 25.77 36.94 20.71
CA VAL A 79 26.51 37.66 21.75
C VAL A 79 25.86 37.46 23.12
N TYR A 80 24.55 37.64 23.21
CA TYR A 80 23.80 37.45 24.46
C TYR A 80 23.99 36.05 25.06
N LEU A 81 23.88 34.99 24.24
CA LEU A 81 24.12 33.62 24.68
C LEU A 81 25.57 33.40 25.15
N LEU A 82 26.55 33.94 24.41
CA LEU A 82 27.95 33.79 24.77
C LEU A 82 28.31 34.51 26.07
N GLU A 83 27.71 35.68 26.32
CA GLU A 83 27.87 36.38 27.60
C GLU A 83 27.26 35.61 28.77
N HIS A 84 26.11 34.96 28.58
CA HIS A 84 25.52 34.05 29.57
C HIS A 84 26.43 32.86 29.87
N CYS A 85 27.04 32.28 28.85
CA CYS A 85 28.04 31.23 29.00
C CYS A 85 29.40 31.73 29.52
N LYS A 86 29.54 33.03 29.83
CA LYS A 86 30.79 33.70 30.22
C LYS A 86 31.93 33.55 29.20
N ASN A 87 31.61 33.21 27.95
CA ASN A 87 32.56 33.13 26.85
C ASN A 87 32.77 34.51 26.24
N TYR A 88 33.33 35.42 27.04
CA TYR A 88 33.47 36.82 26.65
C TYR A 88 34.40 37.01 25.45
N ALA A 89 35.41 36.14 25.28
CA ALA A 89 36.33 36.20 24.16
C ALA A 89 35.61 36.01 22.82
N GLU A 90 34.77 34.98 22.71
CA GLU A 90 33.94 34.77 21.51
C GLU A 90 32.87 35.84 21.37
N ALA A 91 32.21 36.25 22.47
CA ALA A 91 31.22 37.32 22.44
C ALA A 91 31.82 38.60 21.82
N GLY A 92 33.05 38.96 22.21
CA GLY A 92 33.76 40.11 21.65
C GLY A 92 34.13 39.95 20.17
N ARG A 93 34.43 38.72 19.72
CA ARG A 93 34.64 38.44 18.28
C ARG A 93 33.34 38.63 17.49
N VAL A 94 32.23 38.06 17.97
CA VAL A 94 30.92 38.15 17.33
C VAL A 94 30.41 39.60 17.31
N MET A 95 30.58 40.33 18.40
CA MET A 95 30.20 41.74 18.50
C MET A 95 30.94 42.62 17.48
N LYS A 96 32.21 42.34 17.17
CA LYS A 96 32.92 43.03 16.06
C LYS A 96 32.27 42.77 14.70
N TYR A 97 31.76 41.57 14.45
CA TYR A 97 31.00 41.29 13.22
C TYR A 97 29.66 42.04 13.22
N ALA A 98 29.00 42.19 14.38
CA ALA A 98 27.78 42.99 14.51
C ALA A 98 28.03 44.46 14.14
N ILE A 99 29.07 45.06 14.72
CA ILE A 99 29.50 46.45 14.46
C ILE A 99 29.87 46.67 12.98
N ALA A 100 30.64 45.74 12.40
CA ALA A 100 30.98 45.81 10.98
C ALA A 100 29.72 45.80 10.08
N ASN A 101 28.69 45.08 10.50
CA ASN A 101 27.41 44.98 9.80
C ASN A 101 26.51 46.22 10.04
N ASP A 102 26.58 46.87 11.21
CA ASP A 102 25.92 48.16 11.46
C ASP A 102 26.39 49.27 10.52
N HIS A 103 27.69 49.29 10.22
CA HIS A 103 28.24 50.21 9.22
C HIS A 103 27.60 50.02 7.84
N CYS A 104 27.18 48.80 7.49
CA CYS A 104 26.45 48.53 6.24
C CYS A 104 24.98 49.01 6.29
N ILE A 105 24.39 49.11 7.48
CA ILE A 105 22.99 49.54 7.69
C ILE A 105 22.91 51.07 7.83
N SER A 106 24.05 51.76 8.03
CA SER A 106 24.14 53.20 8.28
C SER A 106 23.31 53.66 9.49
N ASN A 107 23.07 52.77 10.46
CA ASN A 107 22.30 53.10 11.66
C ASN A 107 23.23 53.49 12.81
N LYS A 108 23.35 54.80 13.04
CA LYS A 108 24.19 55.37 14.10
C LYS A 108 23.75 54.94 15.51
N VAL A 109 22.46 54.66 15.71
CA VAL A 109 21.90 54.28 17.03
C VAL A 109 22.38 52.88 17.44
N PHE A 110 22.31 51.91 16.52
CA PHE A 110 22.79 50.55 16.75
C PHE A 110 24.30 50.50 16.96
N LEU A 111 25.05 51.22 16.12
CA LEU A 111 26.50 51.32 16.25
C LEU A 111 26.94 51.80 17.64
N LEU A 112 26.28 52.82 18.21
CA LEU A 112 26.61 53.33 19.54
C LEU A 112 26.27 52.35 20.66
N THR A 113 25.16 51.63 20.51
CA THR A 113 24.75 50.58 21.44
C THR A 113 25.82 49.48 21.47
N ASP A 114 26.24 49.02 20.30
CA ASP A 114 27.12 47.86 20.17
C ASP A 114 28.56 48.18 20.50
N LEU A 115 29.01 49.41 20.25
CA LEU A 115 30.27 49.90 20.81
C LEU A 115 30.23 49.90 22.35
N SER A 116 29.12 50.29 22.96
CA SER A 116 28.96 50.27 24.41
C SER A 116 28.96 48.84 24.96
N ASN A 117 28.26 47.91 24.29
CA ASN A 117 28.25 46.49 24.62
C ASN A 117 29.65 45.86 24.46
N LEU A 118 30.38 46.21 23.40
CA LEU A 118 31.75 45.75 23.19
C LEU A 118 32.69 46.25 24.29
N ALA A 119 32.52 47.51 24.74
CA ALA A 119 33.29 48.04 25.85
C ALA A 119 33.01 47.26 27.14
N GLU A 120 31.75 46.94 27.43
CA GLU A 120 31.38 46.10 28.58
C GLU A 120 32.03 44.70 28.48
N ILE A 121 31.94 44.05 27.31
CA ILE A 121 32.57 42.75 27.06
C ILE A 121 34.08 42.82 27.30
N TYR A 122 34.75 43.88 26.85
CA TYR A 122 36.17 44.08 27.10
C TYR A 122 36.51 44.30 28.58
N ILE A 123 35.67 45.02 29.32
CA ILE A 123 35.82 45.14 30.78
C ILE A 123 35.75 43.75 31.43
N LYS A 124 34.77 42.92 31.04
CA LYS A 124 34.63 41.53 31.53
C LYS A 124 35.82 40.63 31.13
N GLN A 125 36.51 40.93 30.03
CA GLN A 125 37.75 40.26 29.62
C GLN A 125 39.01 40.79 30.34
N GLY A 126 38.91 41.87 31.14
CA GLY A 126 40.07 42.56 31.70
C GLY A 126 40.82 43.46 30.71
N LYS A 127 40.27 43.69 29.51
CA LYS A 127 40.85 44.54 28.45
C LYS A 127 40.47 46.00 28.64
N ILE A 128 40.92 46.58 29.75
CA ILE A 128 40.49 47.91 30.20
C ILE A 128 40.95 49.00 29.23
N LYS A 129 42.16 48.92 28.67
CA LYS A 129 42.70 49.92 27.73
C LYS A 129 41.84 50.02 26.47
N GLU A 130 41.45 48.88 25.92
CA GLU A 130 40.59 48.79 24.74
C GLU A 130 39.17 49.28 25.04
N ALA A 131 38.61 48.92 26.19
CA ALA A 131 37.32 49.43 26.65
C ALA A 131 37.34 50.96 26.79
N SER A 132 38.34 51.52 27.47
CA SER A 132 38.48 52.97 27.65
C SER A 132 38.63 53.70 26.32
N LYS A 133 39.33 53.13 25.33
CA LYS A 133 39.43 53.72 23.99
C LYS A 133 38.07 53.86 23.32
N ILE A 134 37.21 52.85 23.46
CA ILE A 134 35.83 52.88 22.95
C ILE A 134 34.99 53.90 23.71
N LEU A 135 35.02 53.88 25.05
CA LEU A 135 34.22 54.81 25.86
C LEU A 135 34.59 56.27 25.59
N ASN A 136 35.88 56.58 25.42
CA ASN A 136 36.33 57.93 25.09
C ASN A 136 35.92 58.40 23.69
N SER A 137 35.71 57.48 22.73
CA SER A 137 35.17 57.85 21.42
C SER A 137 33.67 58.11 21.47
N LEU A 138 32.95 57.39 22.34
CA LEU A 138 31.51 57.57 22.57
C LEU A 138 31.18 58.87 23.31
N ASP A 139 32.00 59.29 24.28
CA ASP A 139 31.85 60.56 25.02
C ASP A 139 31.74 61.79 24.10
N LYS A 140 32.39 61.74 22.93
CA LYS A 140 32.41 62.86 21.97
C LYS A 140 31.11 62.99 21.17
N GLN A 141 30.15 62.07 21.35
CA GLN A 141 28.89 62.08 20.63
C GLN A 141 27.78 62.75 21.43
N VAL A 142 26.97 63.57 20.75
CA VAL A 142 25.91 64.40 21.35
C VAL A 142 24.68 63.60 21.82
N ASN A 143 24.62 62.29 21.57
CA ASN A 143 23.41 61.49 21.81
C ASN A 143 23.30 60.99 23.26
N ASN A 144 22.37 61.57 24.02
CA ASN A 144 22.12 61.25 25.43
C ASN A 144 21.46 59.88 25.67
N PHE A 145 20.88 59.22 24.66
CA PHE A 145 20.15 57.97 24.86
C PHE A 145 21.05 56.80 25.32
N PHE A 146 22.32 56.82 24.95
CA PHE A 146 23.31 55.78 25.30
C PHE A 146 24.17 56.14 26.51
N HIS A 147 23.92 57.31 27.09
CA HIS A 147 24.74 57.84 28.15
C HIS A 147 24.68 56.97 29.41
N THR A 148 23.56 56.31 29.70
CA THR A 148 23.46 55.43 30.87
C THR A 148 24.35 54.19 30.78
N GLN A 149 24.38 53.52 29.63
CA GLN A 149 25.24 52.34 29.43
C GLN A 149 26.73 52.72 29.46
N LEU A 150 27.07 53.87 28.86
CA LEU A 150 28.41 54.42 28.94
C LEU A 150 28.82 54.73 30.38
N LEU A 151 27.95 55.38 31.17
CA LEU A 151 28.19 55.67 32.58
C LEU A 151 28.33 54.38 33.40
N TYR A 152 27.52 53.37 33.09
CA TYR A 152 27.61 52.05 33.72
C TYR A 152 28.98 51.41 33.45
N CYS A 153 29.45 51.37 32.19
CA CYS A 153 30.78 50.87 31.87
C CYS A 153 31.90 51.66 32.58
N ARG A 154 31.77 52.99 32.66
CA ARG A 154 32.71 53.84 33.42
C ARG A 154 32.68 53.52 34.92
N LEU A 155 31.50 53.26 35.49
CA LEU A 155 31.35 52.85 36.88
C LEU A 155 32.06 51.51 37.14
N LEU A 156 31.88 50.53 36.25
CA LEU A 156 32.55 49.23 36.37
C LEU A 156 34.08 49.36 36.38
N ILE A 157 34.65 50.21 35.50
CA ILE A 157 36.08 50.50 35.49
C ILE A 157 36.48 51.24 36.77
N ALA A 158 35.73 52.26 37.18
CA ALA A 158 36.04 53.08 38.35
C ALA A 158 36.08 52.26 39.63
N LYS A 159 35.15 51.31 39.81
CA LYS A 159 35.11 50.38 40.96
C LYS A 159 36.41 49.56 41.11
N GLN A 160 37.17 49.36 40.03
CA GLN A 160 38.41 48.59 40.04
C GLN A 160 39.67 49.45 40.19
N TYR A 161 39.66 50.69 39.68
CA TYR A 161 40.89 51.47 39.48
C TYR A 161 40.83 52.92 39.98
N SER A 162 39.73 53.37 40.58
CA SER A 162 39.55 54.78 40.97
C SER A 162 39.41 54.97 42.48
N ARG A 163 39.62 56.21 42.91
CA ARG A 163 39.44 56.62 44.32
C ARG A 163 37.94 56.71 44.68
N PRO A 164 37.58 56.52 45.97
CA PRO A 164 36.20 56.57 46.47
C PRO A 164 35.35 57.74 45.94
N ASP A 165 35.89 58.96 45.95
CA ASP A 165 35.14 60.15 45.52
C ASP A 165 34.80 60.15 44.02
N SER A 166 35.72 59.63 43.20
CA SER A 166 35.49 59.51 41.77
C SER A 166 34.45 58.43 41.47
N ILE A 167 34.49 57.31 42.21
CA ILE A 167 33.48 56.25 42.10
C ILE A 167 32.10 56.81 42.45
N TYR A 168 31.99 57.56 43.55
CA TYR A 168 30.74 58.14 44.02
C TYR A 168 30.12 59.10 42.99
N ASN A 169 30.91 60.01 42.42
CA ASN A 169 30.42 60.96 41.40
C ASN A 169 29.92 60.25 40.14
N ILE A 170 30.64 59.22 39.68
CA ILE A 170 30.21 58.42 38.53
C ILE A 170 28.93 57.63 38.87
N ALA A 171 28.86 57.02 40.06
CA ALA A 171 27.69 56.27 40.51
C ALA A 171 26.45 57.16 40.62
N GLN A 172 26.58 58.38 41.16
CA GLN A 172 25.49 59.33 41.25
C GLN A 172 24.93 59.70 39.86
N LYS A 173 25.80 60.07 38.91
CA LYS A 173 25.38 60.35 37.52
C LYS A 173 24.72 59.13 36.87
N CYS A 174 25.24 57.94 37.13
CA CYS A 174 24.70 56.68 36.63
C CYS A 174 23.29 56.42 37.20
N LEU A 175 23.08 56.68 38.50
CA LEU A 175 21.78 56.58 39.17
C LEU A 175 20.76 57.57 38.59
N GLU A 176 21.13 58.85 38.47
CA GLU A 176 20.25 59.89 37.92
C GLU A 176 19.75 59.53 36.50
N GLN A 177 20.65 59.09 35.62
CA GLN A 177 20.29 58.68 34.27
C GLN A 177 19.47 57.38 34.24
N SER A 178 19.85 56.39 35.03
CA SER A 178 19.12 55.11 35.07
C SER A 178 17.72 55.24 35.66
N VAL A 179 17.48 56.19 36.58
CA VAL A 179 16.13 56.57 37.05
C VAL A 179 15.32 57.18 35.91
N ARG A 180 15.90 58.14 35.18
CA ARG A 180 15.24 58.80 34.03
C ARG A 180 14.75 57.81 32.98
N PHE A 181 15.54 56.77 32.71
CA PHE A 181 15.22 55.74 31.71
C PHE A 181 14.64 54.44 32.29
N ARG A 182 14.32 54.40 33.59
CA ARG A 182 13.73 53.25 34.30
C ARG A 182 14.53 51.95 34.17
N GLN A 183 15.86 52.04 34.24
CA GLN A 183 16.80 50.91 34.12
C GLN A 183 17.17 50.35 35.50
N LEU A 184 16.28 49.54 36.09
CA LEU A 184 16.41 49.03 37.46
C LEU A 184 17.74 48.31 37.74
N ASN A 185 18.26 47.55 36.78
CA ASN A 185 19.54 46.85 36.92
C ASN A 185 20.73 47.81 37.12
N ILE A 186 20.75 48.93 36.39
CA ILE A 186 21.79 49.94 36.51
C ILE A 186 21.61 50.76 37.80
N GLN A 187 20.37 51.03 38.20
CA GLN A 187 20.07 51.69 39.48
C GLN A 187 20.61 50.86 40.67
N VAL A 188 20.39 49.54 40.66
CA VAL A 188 20.91 48.61 41.68
C VAL A 188 22.44 48.65 41.73
N GLU A 189 23.11 48.62 40.57
CA GLU A 189 24.58 48.67 40.52
C GLU A 189 25.14 50.00 41.04
N ALA A 190 24.53 51.12 40.64
CA ALA A 190 24.93 52.45 41.08
C ALA A 190 24.75 52.62 42.60
N LEU A 191 23.60 52.22 43.14
CA LEU A 191 23.33 52.25 44.58
C LEU A 191 24.30 51.36 45.35
N GLN A 192 24.63 50.17 44.84
CA GLN A 192 25.61 49.30 45.48
C GLN A 192 27.00 49.96 45.58
N ALA A 193 27.43 50.68 44.54
CA ALA A 193 28.67 51.44 44.58
C ALA A 193 28.59 52.57 45.61
N MET A 194 27.48 53.33 45.66
CA MET A 194 27.28 54.42 46.62
C MET A 194 27.28 53.92 48.07
N ILE A 195 26.55 52.84 48.37
CA ILE A 195 26.52 52.19 49.70
C ILE A 195 27.92 51.80 50.16
N HIS A 196 28.74 51.25 49.25
CA HIS A 196 30.12 50.89 49.57
C HIS A 196 30.95 52.13 49.93
N ILE A 197 30.81 53.23 49.18
CA ILE A 197 31.51 54.48 49.48
C ILE A 197 31.01 55.12 50.77
N ASP A 198 29.70 55.14 51.01
CA ASP A 198 29.11 55.67 52.25
C ASP A 198 29.63 54.92 53.48
N SER A 199 29.76 53.58 53.36
CA SER A 199 30.36 52.75 54.39
C SER A 199 31.83 53.09 54.64
N ILE A 200 32.63 53.35 53.59
CA ILE A 200 34.03 53.77 53.74
C ILE A 200 34.12 55.14 54.42
N ARG A 201 33.22 56.06 54.06
CA ARG A 201 33.14 57.42 54.62
C ARG A 201 32.52 57.46 56.02
N GLN A 202 31.93 56.36 56.48
CA GLN A 202 31.13 56.29 57.71
C GLN A 202 29.94 57.27 57.71
N ASP A 203 29.41 57.61 56.53
CA ASP A 203 28.19 58.42 56.39
C ASP A 203 26.96 57.52 56.53
N TYR A 204 26.60 57.22 57.78
CA TYR A 204 25.48 56.33 58.08
C TYR A 204 24.13 56.85 57.59
N ARG A 205 23.95 58.17 57.46
CA ARG A 205 22.69 58.75 56.97
C ARG A 205 22.53 58.45 55.48
N SER A 206 23.55 58.74 54.67
CA SER A 206 23.51 58.43 53.24
C SER A 206 23.46 56.92 53.01
N PHE A 207 24.23 56.15 53.80
CA PHE A 207 24.21 54.69 53.76
C PHE A 207 22.79 54.14 53.95
N ILE A 208 22.08 54.54 55.01
CA ILE A 208 20.71 54.04 55.27
C ILE A 208 19.79 54.39 54.11
N ASN A 209 19.84 55.63 53.60
CA ASN A 209 19.00 56.06 52.49
C ASN A 209 19.26 55.25 51.20
N HIS A 210 20.52 55.13 50.78
CA HIS A 210 20.88 54.36 49.59
C HIS A 210 20.61 52.87 49.77
N PHE A 211 20.83 52.32 50.97
CA PHE A 211 20.54 50.93 51.29
C PHE A 211 19.05 50.61 51.22
N THR A 212 18.18 51.50 51.73
CA THR A 212 16.72 51.34 51.60
C THR A 212 16.27 51.38 50.14
N GLN A 213 16.80 52.31 49.34
CA GLN A 213 16.50 52.38 47.91
C GLN A 213 16.98 51.11 47.18
N TYR A 214 18.20 50.66 47.48
CA TYR A 214 18.78 49.45 46.93
C TYR A 214 17.93 48.23 47.24
N TYR A 215 17.50 48.07 48.49
CA TYR A 215 16.68 46.94 48.92
C TYR A 215 15.35 46.91 48.17
N ASN A 216 14.64 48.04 48.09
CA ASN A 216 13.36 48.14 47.40
C ASN A 216 13.49 47.83 45.89
N MET A 217 14.54 48.35 45.24
CA MET A 217 14.78 48.10 43.82
C MET A 217 15.19 46.66 43.56
N ARG A 218 16.02 46.08 44.43
CA ARG A 218 16.46 44.69 44.32
C ARG A 218 15.30 43.73 44.55
N ASP A 219 14.41 44.02 45.49
CA ASP A 219 13.20 43.22 45.72
C ASP A 219 12.27 43.27 44.51
N SER A 220 12.01 44.46 43.97
CA SER A 220 11.22 44.62 42.73
C SER A 220 11.84 43.87 41.55
N LEU A 221 13.16 43.96 41.37
CA LEU A 221 13.89 43.23 40.33
C LEU A 221 13.78 41.71 40.52
N ASN A 222 13.94 41.22 41.76
CA ASN A 222 13.80 39.81 42.09
C ASN A 222 12.38 39.30 41.85
N GLY A 223 11.35 40.05 42.23
CA GLY A 223 9.95 39.72 41.97
C GLY A 223 9.63 39.65 40.48
N ALA A 224 10.13 40.61 39.69
CA ALA A 224 10.00 40.60 38.24
C ALA A 224 10.73 39.39 37.60
N MET A 225 11.95 39.06 38.07
CA MET A 225 12.70 37.89 37.63
C MET A 225 12.00 36.58 37.99
N ALA A 226 11.46 36.44 39.20
CA ALA A 226 10.71 35.27 39.64
C ALA A 226 9.44 35.07 38.79
N THR A 227 8.68 36.15 38.56
CA THR A 227 7.50 36.13 37.68
C THR A 227 7.85 35.72 36.27
N SER A 228 8.93 36.29 35.71
CA SER A 228 9.45 35.89 34.41
C SER A 228 9.82 34.41 34.39
N LYS A 229 10.52 33.92 35.42
CA LYS A 229 10.93 32.51 35.51
C LYS A 229 9.74 31.55 35.59
N ILE A 230 8.70 31.89 36.35
CA ILE A 230 7.45 31.11 36.40
C ILE A 230 6.82 31.04 35.01
N LYS A 231 6.74 32.19 34.31
CA LYS A 231 6.23 32.24 32.94
C LYS A 231 7.08 31.38 31.98
N GLN A 232 8.41 31.42 32.09
CA GLN A 232 9.30 30.57 31.30
C GLN A 232 9.02 29.08 31.54
N ILE A 233 8.85 28.65 32.80
CA ILE A 233 8.55 27.26 33.17
C ILE A 233 7.20 26.83 32.58
N GLN A 234 6.17 27.68 32.70
CA GLN A 234 4.85 27.40 32.14
C GLN A 234 4.88 27.28 30.61
N GLU A 235 5.57 28.19 29.91
CA GLU A 235 5.68 28.11 28.45
C GLU A 235 6.52 26.90 28.00
N LYS A 236 7.59 26.57 28.72
CA LYS A 236 8.37 25.34 28.47
C LYS A 236 7.49 24.09 28.54
N ALA A 237 6.69 23.96 29.60
CA ALA A 237 5.78 22.83 29.78
C ALA A 237 4.73 22.75 28.64
N LYS A 238 4.21 23.89 28.17
CA LYS A 238 3.29 23.91 27.03
C LYS A 238 3.93 23.39 25.75
N ILE A 239 5.18 23.77 25.44
CA ILE A 239 5.89 23.26 24.26
C ILE A 239 6.12 21.76 24.35
N GLU A 240 6.53 21.28 25.53
CA GLU A 240 6.74 19.85 25.75
C GLU A 240 5.44 19.07 25.52
N SER A 241 4.31 19.60 26.00
CA SER A 241 3.00 19.02 25.74
C SER A 241 2.61 19.03 24.24
N GLU A 242 2.95 20.09 23.50
CA GLU A 242 2.69 20.17 22.05
C GLU A 242 3.59 19.22 21.25
N LYS A 243 4.87 19.10 21.63
CA LYS A 243 5.80 18.13 21.05
C LYS A 243 5.31 16.70 21.29
N LEU A 244 4.80 16.41 22.48
CA LEU A 244 4.26 15.09 22.83
C LEU A 244 3.02 14.76 21.99
N LYS A 245 2.07 15.69 21.86
CA LYS A 245 0.90 15.52 20.98
C LYS A 245 1.28 15.23 19.54
N ALA A 246 2.22 15.99 18.97
CA ALA A 246 2.71 15.75 17.61
C ALA A 246 3.39 14.37 17.48
N TYR A 247 4.12 13.93 18.51
CA TYR A 247 4.73 12.60 18.54
C TYR A 247 3.67 11.49 18.60
N GLU A 248 2.63 11.65 19.41
CA GLU A 248 1.49 10.72 19.50
C GLU A 248 0.71 10.63 18.18
N GLU A 249 0.47 11.77 17.52
CA GLU A 249 -0.17 11.80 16.19
C GLU A 249 0.66 11.05 15.14
N ILE A 250 1.97 11.30 15.08
CA ILE A 250 2.88 10.60 14.15
C ILE A 250 2.91 9.10 14.46
N LYS A 251 2.94 8.72 15.74
CA LYS A 251 2.89 7.31 16.16
C LYS A 251 1.57 6.66 15.74
N GLY A 252 0.44 7.35 15.93
CA GLY A 252 -0.87 6.89 15.48
C GLY A 252 -0.93 6.67 13.97
N GLN A 253 -0.43 7.63 13.18
CA GLN A 253 -0.35 7.51 11.72
C GLN A 253 0.52 6.33 11.27
N ARG A 254 1.67 6.11 11.93
CA ARG A 254 2.55 4.95 11.64
C ARG A 254 1.86 3.62 11.94
N VAL A 255 1.14 3.51 13.06
CA VAL A 255 0.38 2.31 13.41
C VAL A 255 -0.73 2.04 12.40
N LEU A 256 -1.48 3.07 12.00
CA LEU A 256 -2.52 2.95 10.97
C LEU A 256 -1.93 2.47 9.63
N LEU A 257 -0.81 3.03 9.20
CA LEU A 257 -0.14 2.63 7.97
C LEU A 257 0.33 1.17 8.02
N LEU A 258 0.92 0.75 9.14
CA LEU A 258 1.30 -0.65 9.36
C LEU A 258 0.08 -1.59 9.30
N LEU A 259 -1.04 -1.20 9.90
CA LEU A 259 -2.28 -1.99 9.87
C LEU A 259 -2.82 -2.13 8.44
N ILE A 260 -2.80 -1.07 7.64
CA ILE A 260 -3.18 -1.11 6.21
C ILE A 260 -2.29 -2.10 5.45
N VAL A 261 -0.97 -2.08 5.68
CA VAL A 261 -0.03 -3.01 5.03
C VAL A 261 -0.32 -4.46 5.41
N VAL A 262 -0.60 -4.74 6.69
CA VAL A 262 -0.97 -6.09 7.16
C VAL A 262 -2.26 -6.58 6.51
N VAL A 263 -3.29 -5.72 6.44
CA VAL A 263 -4.57 -6.06 5.79
C VAL A 263 -4.37 -6.30 4.29
N ALA A 264 -3.56 -5.48 3.61
CA ALA A 264 -3.26 -5.67 2.19
C ALA A 264 -2.54 -7.02 1.93
N LEU A 265 -1.56 -7.38 2.77
CA LEU A 265 -0.89 -8.68 2.71
C LEU A 265 -1.87 -9.83 2.94
N PHE A 266 -2.79 -9.69 3.91
CA PHE A 266 -3.81 -10.70 4.17
C PHE A 266 -4.73 -10.91 2.95
N VAL A 267 -5.17 -9.83 2.30
CA VAL A 267 -5.99 -9.90 1.07
C VAL A 267 -5.23 -10.61 -0.05
N VAL A 268 -3.94 -10.32 -0.23
CA VAL A 268 -3.09 -11.01 -1.22
C VAL A 268 -2.97 -12.50 -0.89
N CYS A 269 -2.73 -12.86 0.38
CA CYS A 269 -2.68 -14.27 0.80
C CYS A 269 -4.00 -15.00 0.52
N VAL A 270 -5.15 -14.39 0.83
CA VAL A 270 -6.48 -14.96 0.54
C VAL A 270 -6.69 -15.12 -0.96
N ALA A 271 -6.33 -14.13 -1.77
CA ALA A 271 -6.44 -14.21 -3.23
C ALA A 271 -5.57 -15.35 -3.80
N VAL A 272 -4.35 -15.52 -3.29
CA VAL A 272 -3.46 -16.64 -3.67
C VAL A 272 -4.08 -17.99 -3.27
N LEU A 273 -4.64 -18.10 -2.06
CA LEU A 273 -5.31 -19.34 -1.61
C LEU A 273 -6.53 -19.68 -2.49
N ILE A 274 -7.34 -18.68 -2.85
CA ILE A 274 -8.48 -18.85 -3.76
C ILE A 274 -8.00 -19.28 -5.15
N TYR A 275 -6.94 -18.66 -5.68
CA TYR A 275 -6.33 -19.05 -6.96
C TYR A 275 -5.86 -20.51 -6.94
N TYR A 276 -5.17 -20.94 -5.89
CA TYR A 276 -4.74 -22.34 -5.77
C TYR A 276 -5.91 -23.31 -5.64
N ARG A 277 -6.94 -22.98 -4.85
CA ARG A 277 -8.14 -23.84 -4.73
C ARG A 277 -8.91 -23.97 -6.04
N THR A 278 -9.09 -22.88 -6.77
CA THR A 278 -9.77 -22.89 -8.07
C THR A 278 -8.96 -23.67 -9.11
N LYS A 279 -7.63 -23.53 -9.13
CA LYS A 279 -6.74 -24.32 -9.99
C LYS A 279 -6.82 -25.81 -9.68
N GLN A 280 -6.83 -26.20 -8.40
CA GLN A 280 -6.97 -27.61 -8.01
C GLN A 280 -8.34 -28.19 -8.38
N ARG A 281 -9.43 -27.43 -8.16
CA ARG A 281 -10.78 -27.86 -8.57
C ARG A 281 -10.86 -28.09 -10.08
N LYS A 282 -10.29 -27.21 -10.91
CA LYS A 282 -10.24 -27.41 -12.36
C LYS A 282 -9.53 -28.72 -12.74
N ARG A 283 -8.39 -29.02 -12.11
CA ARG A 283 -7.67 -30.28 -12.33
C ARG A 283 -8.49 -31.51 -11.97
N ILE A 284 -9.20 -31.47 -10.83
CA ILE A 284 -10.07 -32.59 -10.41
C ILE A 284 -11.21 -32.79 -11.40
N VAL A 285 -11.90 -31.71 -11.79
CA VAL A 285 -12.99 -31.77 -12.78
C VAL A 285 -12.50 -32.28 -14.14
N GLU A 286 -11.30 -31.87 -14.59
CA GLU A 286 -10.70 -32.40 -15.82
C GLU A 286 -10.39 -33.90 -15.74
N LEU A 287 -9.95 -34.39 -14.58
CA LEU A 287 -9.70 -35.82 -14.35
C LEU A 287 -11.02 -36.62 -14.31
N GLU A 288 -12.03 -36.13 -13.61
CA GLU A 288 -13.36 -36.76 -13.57
C GLU A 288 -14.02 -36.78 -14.96
N ALA A 289 -13.87 -35.70 -15.74
CA ALA A 289 -14.37 -35.64 -17.11
C ALA A 289 -13.67 -36.65 -18.02
N LYS A 290 -12.34 -36.84 -17.86
CA LYS A 290 -11.60 -37.89 -18.58
C LYS A 290 -12.07 -39.28 -18.19
N GLU A 291 -12.18 -39.56 -16.89
CA GLU A 291 -12.64 -40.87 -16.40
C GLU A 291 -14.06 -41.20 -16.88
N LEU A 292 -14.96 -40.22 -16.87
CA LEU A 292 -16.32 -40.38 -17.38
C LEU A 292 -16.33 -40.62 -18.90
N SER A 293 -15.51 -39.89 -19.65
CA SER A 293 -15.35 -40.11 -21.10
C SER A 293 -14.83 -41.51 -21.40
N ASP A 294 -13.86 -42.01 -20.63
CA ASP A 294 -13.29 -43.35 -20.79
C ASP A 294 -14.34 -44.43 -20.45
N LYS A 295 -15.14 -44.24 -19.40
CA LYS A 295 -16.27 -45.12 -19.07
C LYS A 295 -17.32 -45.14 -20.18
N LEU A 296 -17.71 -43.98 -20.70
CA LEU A 296 -18.66 -43.90 -21.81
C LEU A 296 -18.15 -44.66 -23.04
N ARG A 297 -16.89 -44.44 -23.41
CA ARG A 297 -16.24 -45.14 -24.52
C ARG A 297 -16.21 -46.66 -24.30
N TYR A 298 -15.92 -47.11 -23.08
CA TYR A 298 -15.96 -48.52 -22.73
C TYR A 298 -17.36 -49.12 -22.90
N THR A 299 -18.40 -48.44 -22.39
CA THR A 299 -19.79 -48.90 -22.53
C THR A 299 -20.27 -48.91 -23.98
N GLU A 300 -19.81 -47.98 -24.81
CA GLU A 300 -20.14 -47.92 -26.23
C GLU A 300 -19.51 -49.09 -26.99
N LEU A 301 -18.23 -49.37 -26.72
CA LEU A 301 -17.54 -50.54 -27.27
C LEU A 301 -18.20 -51.86 -26.83
N GLU A 302 -18.64 -51.95 -25.58
CA GLU A 302 -19.37 -53.12 -25.07
C GLU A 302 -20.71 -53.32 -25.80
N ARG A 303 -21.46 -52.23 -26.05
CA ARG A 303 -22.70 -52.29 -26.84
C ARG A 303 -22.45 -52.72 -28.29
N GLU A 304 -21.40 -52.22 -28.93
CA GLU A 304 -21.02 -52.63 -30.27
C GLU A 304 -20.66 -54.12 -30.33
N LEU A 305 -19.86 -54.60 -29.37
CA LEU A 305 -19.53 -56.02 -29.24
C LEU A 305 -20.78 -56.88 -29.02
N SER A 306 -21.74 -56.43 -28.20
CA SER A 306 -23.00 -57.15 -27.99
C SER A 306 -23.83 -57.25 -29.27
N LYS A 307 -23.91 -56.17 -30.06
CA LYS A 307 -24.63 -56.17 -31.35
C LYS A 307 -24.01 -57.16 -32.33
N LEU A 308 -22.68 -57.17 -32.44
CA LEU A 308 -21.97 -58.07 -33.34
C LEU A 308 -22.15 -59.54 -32.94
N LYS A 309 -22.12 -59.85 -31.64
CA LYS A 309 -22.42 -61.19 -31.12
C LYS A 309 -23.83 -61.66 -31.51
N MET A 310 -24.85 -60.82 -31.35
CA MET A 310 -26.23 -61.16 -31.75
C MET A 310 -26.36 -61.43 -33.25
N GLN A 311 -25.64 -60.68 -34.09
CA GLN A 311 -25.65 -60.90 -35.55
C GLN A 311 -25.06 -62.26 -35.92
N ILE A 312 -23.91 -62.62 -35.34
CA ILE A 312 -23.24 -63.90 -35.58
C ILE A 312 -24.14 -65.08 -35.14
N GLU A 313 -24.81 -64.95 -34.01
CA GLU A 313 -25.70 -65.99 -33.48
C GLU A 313 -26.92 -66.20 -34.39
N LYS A 314 -27.50 -65.12 -34.90
CA LYS A 314 -28.62 -65.16 -35.85
C LYS A 314 -28.23 -65.84 -37.17
N GLU A 315 -27.04 -65.57 -37.70
CA GLU A 315 -26.56 -66.20 -38.94
C GLU A 315 -26.30 -67.72 -38.77
N LYS A 316 -25.79 -68.14 -37.62
CA LYS A 316 -25.58 -69.57 -37.32
C LYS A 316 -26.90 -70.34 -37.26
N LEU A 317 -27.94 -69.76 -36.67
CA LEU A 317 -29.26 -70.40 -36.54
C LEU A 317 -29.89 -70.68 -37.92
N ILE A 318 -29.84 -69.71 -38.84
CA ILE A 318 -30.41 -69.83 -40.19
C ILE A 318 -29.74 -70.94 -40.99
N LYS A 319 -28.41 -71.04 -40.95
CA LYS A 319 -27.66 -72.10 -41.65
C LYS A 319 -28.01 -73.50 -41.14
N SER A 320 -28.12 -73.66 -39.82
CA SER A 320 -28.46 -74.95 -39.20
C SER A 320 -29.86 -75.46 -39.59
N GLN A 321 -30.84 -74.56 -39.72
CA GLN A 321 -32.20 -74.92 -40.11
C GLN A 321 -32.29 -75.38 -41.57
N GLN A 322 -31.54 -74.75 -42.48
CA GLN A 322 -31.49 -75.13 -43.89
C GLN A 322 -30.87 -76.52 -44.09
N GLU A 323 -29.79 -76.83 -43.37
CA GLU A 323 -29.13 -78.14 -43.43
C GLU A 323 -30.05 -79.25 -42.93
N ASN A 324 -30.73 -79.05 -41.79
CA ASN A 324 -31.65 -80.03 -41.21
C ASN A 324 -32.84 -80.36 -42.14
N ILE A 325 -33.43 -79.34 -42.78
CA ILE A 325 -34.52 -79.54 -43.74
C ILE A 325 -34.01 -80.33 -44.95
N SER A 326 -32.86 -79.96 -45.51
CA SER A 326 -32.29 -80.64 -46.68
C SER A 326 -31.99 -82.13 -46.42
N MET A 327 -31.49 -82.46 -45.23
CA MET A 327 -31.14 -83.83 -44.85
C MET A 327 -32.37 -84.70 -44.59
N SER A 328 -33.42 -84.13 -43.98
CA SER A 328 -34.69 -84.82 -43.74
C SER A 328 -35.42 -85.19 -45.04
N LEU A 329 -35.37 -84.31 -46.05
CA LEU A 329 -35.95 -84.58 -47.37
C LEU A 329 -35.18 -85.68 -48.12
N GLN A 330 -33.86 -85.74 -47.96
CA GLN A 330 -33.01 -86.72 -48.63
C GLN A 330 -33.19 -88.14 -48.07
N LEU A 331 -33.40 -88.26 -46.75
CA LEU A 331 -33.70 -89.54 -46.08
C LEU A 331 -35.06 -90.13 -46.50
N ALA A 332 -36.06 -89.28 -46.76
CA ALA A 332 -37.38 -89.73 -47.23
C ALA A 332 -37.36 -90.37 -48.63
N MET A 333 -36.35 -90.05 -49.46
CA MET A 333 -36.19 -90.54 -50.83
C MET A 333 -35.70 -91.98 -50.92
N LEU A 334 -35.05 -92.49 -49.86
CA LEU A 334 -34.41 -93.82 -49.84
C LEU A 334 -35.35 -94.95 -49.37
N SER A 335 -36.61 -94.66 -49.03
CA SER A 335 -37.57 -95.67 -48.57
C SER A 335 -38.50 -96.16 -49.71
N ASP A 336 -38.34 -97.43 -50.09
CA ASP A 336 -38.86 -98.00 -51.34
C ASP A 336 -40.17 -98.80 -51.20
N GLN A 337 -41.18 -98.29 -50.48
CA GLN A 337 -42.51 -98.94 -50.48
C GLN A 337 -43.69 -97.96 -50.50
N LYS A 338 -44.46 -98.06 -51.61
CA LYS A 338 -45.77 -97.45 -51.92
C LYS A 338 -45.85 -95.92 -51.83
N GLU A 339 -45.95 -95.31 -53.00
CA GLU A 339 -46.16 -93.87 -53.31
C GLU A 339 -47.08 -93.10 -52.34
N LYS A 340 -48.06 -93.76 -51.73
CA LYS A 340 -48.99 -93.19 -50.74
C LYS A 340 -48.30 -92.70 -49.44
N LYS A 341 -47.30 -93.41 -48.90
CA LYS A 341 -46.62 -92.99 -47.65
C LYS A 341 -45.63 -91.84 -47.88
N ARG A 342 -44.90 -91.84 -49.01
CA ARG A 342 -44.07 -90.70 -49.43
C ARG A 342 -44.89 -89.43 -49.59
N MET A 343 -46.07 -89.57 -50.18
CA MET A 343 -47.02 -88.47 -50.36
C MET A 343 -47.55 -87.91 -49.04
N GLN A 344 -47.72 -88.78 -48.04
CA GLN A 344 -48.21 -88.42 -46.71
C GLN A 344 -47.14 -87.69 -45.89
N PHE A 345 -45.89 -88.18 -45.89
CA PHE A 345 -44.76 -87.48 -45.25
C PHE A 345 -44.49 -86.10 -45.88
N PHE A 346 -44.56 -85.99 -47.21
CA PHE A 346 -44.43 -84.70 -47.88
C PHE A 346 -45.55 -83.74 -47.47
N ASN A 347 -46.81 -84.22 -47.39
CA ASN A 347 -47.93 -83.37 -46.97
C ASN A 347 -47.84 -82.97 -45.49
N GLU A 348 -47.29 -83.82 -44.61
CA GLU A 348 -47.07 -83.51 -43.20
C GLU A 348 -45.95 -82.45 -43.03
N GLN A 349 -44.81 -82.62 -43.68
CA GLN A 349 -43.74 -81.60 -43.69
C GLN A 349 -44.21 -80.28 -44.33
N PHE A 350 -45.04 -80.37 -45.37
CA PHE A 350 -45.68 -79.22 -46.02
C PHE A 350 -46.72 -78.52 -45.13
N GLN A 351 -47.40 -79.24 -44.22
CA GLN A 351 -48.33 -78.64 -43.25
C GLN A 351 -47.61 -77.96 -42.08
N PHE A 352 -46.46 -78.48 -41.64
CA PHE A 352 -45.69 -77.90 -40.54
C PHE A 352 -44.85 -76.68 -40.96
N MET A 353 -44.52 -76.54 -42.25
CA MET A 353 -43.77 -75.41 -42.76
C MET A 353 -44.68 -74.39 -43.45
N ASP A 354 -44.91 -73.30 -42.72
CA ASP A 354 -45.57 -72.06 -43.16
C ASP A 354 -47.03 -72.22 -43.61
N ASN A 355 -47.87 -72.55 -42.62
CA ASN A 355 -49.34 -72.59 -42.72
C ASN A 355 -49.91 -71.23 -43.20
N ASP A 356 -49.22 -70.14 -42.88
CA ASP A 356 -49.62 -68.77 -43.22
C ASP A 356 -49.35 -68.44 -44.71
N PHE A 357 -48.18 -68.85 -45.23
CA PHE A 357 -47.85 -68.74 -46.64
C PHE A 357 -48.78 -69.57 -47.53
N CYS A 358 -49.10 -70.81 -47.14
CA CYS A 358 -50.01 -71.67 -47.91
C CYS A 358 -51.42 -71.08 -48.01
N GLN A 359 -51.95 -70.51 -46.92
CA GLN A 359 -53.26 -69.86 -46.91
C GLN A 359 -53.29 -68.61 -47.80
N ARG A 360 -52.24 -67.78 -47.76
CA ARG A 360 -52.12 -66.61 -48.67
C ARG A 360 -52.05 -67.04 -50.13
N LEU A 361 -51.25 -68.06 -50.43
CA LEU A 361 -51.08 -68.59 -51.78
C LEU A 361 -52.41 -69.12 -52.34
N GLU A 362 -53.20 -69.84 -51.53
CA GLU A 362 -54.52 -70.35 -51.92
C GLU A 362 -55.53 -69.23 -52.15
N LYS A 363 -55.48 -68.15 -51.36
CA LYS A 363 -56.33 -66.98 -51.55
C LYS A 363 -55.98 -66.20 -52.82
N GLN A 364 -54.68 -66.06 -53.12
CA GLN A 364 -54.20 -65.29 -54.27
C GLN A 364 -54.25 -66.07 -55.59
N TYR A 365 -54.06 -67.40 -55.55
CA TYR A 365 -54.11 -68.28 -56.71
C TYR A 365 -55.03 -69.49 -56.44
N PRO A 366 -56.37 -69.31 -56.42
CA PRO A 366 -57.31 -70.35 -56.01
C PRO A 366 -57.29 -71.62 -56.87
N THR A 367 -56.82 -71.51 -58.12
CA THR A 367 -56.78 -72.61 -59.08
C THR A 367 -55.46 -73.38 -59.06
N ILE A 368 -54.49 -73.05 -58.20
CA ILE A 368 -53.17 -73.71 -58.16
C ILE A 368 -53.26 -75.17 -57.73
N THR A 369 -52.65 -76.06 -58.52
CA THR A 369 -52.75 -77.50 -58.31
C THR A 369 -51.82 -77.95 -57.19
N LYS A 370 -52.13 -79.10 -56.58
CA LYS A 370 -51.26 -79.70 -55.56
C LYS A 370 -49.82 -79.90 -56.07
N ALA A 371 -49.62 -80.32 -57.33
CA ALA A 371 -48.29 -80.52 -57.88
C ALA A 371 -47.48 -79.21 -58.02
N GLU A 372 -48.14 -78.11 -58.39
CA GLU A 372 -47.50 -76.80 -58.53
C GLU A 372 -47.20 -76.15 -57.17
N LYS A 373 -48.07 -76.33 -56.17
CA LYS A 373 -47.80 -75.90 -54.78
C LYS A 373 -46.51 -76.53 -54.25
N ARG A 374 -46.31 -77.82 -54.54
CA ARG A 374 -45.09 -78.55 -54.15
C ARG A 374 -43.85 -77.99 -54.81
N LEU A 375 -43.92 -77.77 -56.13
CA LEU A 375 -42.81 -77.18 -56.86
C LEU A 375 -42.45 -75.79 -56.31
N LEU A 376 -43.44 -74.94 -56.07
CA LEU A 376 -43.25 -73.59 -55.53
C LEU A 376 -42.58 -73.60 -54.15
N TYR A 377 -43.03 -74.48 -53.26
CA TYR A 377 -42.46 -74.61 -51.93
C TYR A 377 -41.00 -75.11 -51.95
N LEU A 378 -40.69 -76.12 -52.77
CA LEU A 378 -39.32 -76.63 -52.86
C LEU A 378 -38.36 -75.56 -53.40
N ILE A 379 -38.84 -74.71 -54.31
CA ILE A 379 -38.10 -73.53 -54.78
C ILE A 379 -37.95 -72.48 -53.65
N LYS A 380 -38.99 -72.25 -52.85
CA LYS A 380 -38.98 -71.29 -51.73
C LYS A 380 -37.94 -71.62 -50.66
N ILE A 381 -37.73 -72.91 -50.38
CA ILE A 381 -36.69 -73.38 -49.45
C ILE A 381 -35.28 -73.25 -50.05
N GLY A 382 -35.16 -72.99 -51.36
CA GLY A 382 -33.89 -72.83 -52.05
C GLY A 382 -33.28 -74.14 -52.54
N LEU A 383 -34.09 -75.18 -52.76
CA LEU A 383 -33.61 -76.43 -53.36
C LEU A 383 -33.34 -76.23 -54.86
N ASP A 384 -32.26 -76.83 -55.35
CA ASP A 384 -31.90 -76.79 -56.77
C ASP A 384 -32.83 -77.68 -57.63
N GLY A 385 -32.86 -77.40 -58.93
CA GLY A 385 -33.75 -78.11 -59.87
C GLY A 385 -33.51 -79.61 -59.94
N HIS A 386 -32.27 -80.08 -59.76
CA HIS A 386 -31.94 -81.51 -59.80
C HIS A 386 -32.51 -82.24 -58.58
N LYS A 387 -32.39 -81.65 -57.38
CA LYS A 387 -33.00 -82.16 -56.15
C LYS A 387 -34.52 -82.17 -56.27
N ILE A 388 -35.12 -81.12 -56.83
CA ILE A 388 -36.58 -81.06 -56.99
C ILE A 388 -37.10 -82.17 -57.92
N MET A 389 -36.43 -82.42 -59.04
CA MET A 389 -36.78 -83.51 -59.96
C MET A 389 -36.76 -84.87 -59.25
N SER A 390 -35.72 -85.10 -58.43
CA SER A 390 -35.59 -86.29 -57.62
C SER A 390 -36.71 -86.39 -56.57
N ILE A 391 -37.05 -85.29 -55.87
CA ILE A 391 -38.11 -85.26 -54.83
C ILE A 391 -39.48 -85.54 -55.42
N LEU A 392 -39.79 -84.94 -56.55
CA LEU A 392 -41.09 -85.08 -57.19
C LEU A 392 -41.21 -86.37 -58.01
N ASN A 393 -40.11 -87.13 -58.16
CA ASN A 393 -40.01 -88.32 -59.00
C ASN A 393 -40.56 -88.08 -60.42
N ILE A 394 -40.16 -86.96 -61.02
CA ILE A 394 -40.54 -86.57 -62.38
C ILE A 394 -39.30 -86.47 -63.26
N SER A 395 -39.44 -86.87 -64.52
CA SER A 395 -38.39 -86.66 -65.51
C SER A 395 -38.11 -85.17 -65.71
N GLY A 396 -36.93 -84.83 -66.22
CA GLY A 396 -36.60 -83.43 -66.53
C GLY A 396 -37.64 -82.76 -67.43
N SER A 397 -38.16 -83.48 -68.43
CA SER A 397 -39.26 -82.99 -69.28
C SER A 397 -40.58 -82.76 -68.52
N GLY A 398 -40.88 -83.59 -67.51
CA GLY A 398 -42.00 -83.40 -66.58
C GLY A 398 -41.81 -82.18 -65.68
N PHE A 399 -40.60 -81.97 -65.16
CA PHE A 399 -40.26 -80.80 -64.35
C PHE A 399 -40.38 -79.49 -65.12
N TYR A 400 -39.84 -79.41 -66.34
CA TYR A 400 -39.98 -78.22 -67.19
C TYR A 400 -41.45 -77.91 -67.51
N LYS A 401 -42.28 -78.94 -67.79
CA LYS A 401 -43.72 -78.74 -68.02
C LYS A 401 -44.44 -78.25 -66.76
N LEU A 402 -44.12 -78.80 -65.58
CA LEU A 402 -44.71 -78.38 -64.31
C LEU A 402 -44.29 -76.94 -63.96
N ARG A 403 -43.01 -76.61 -64.16
CA ARG A 403 -42.43 -75.27 -64.01
C ARG A 403 -43.10 -74.26 -64.93
N TYR A 404 -43.31 -74.62 -66.19
CA TYR A 404 -44.00 -73.78 -67.16
C TYR A 404 -45.45 -73.51 -66.76
N ARG A 405 -46.20 -74.53 -66.32
CA ARG A 405 -47.59 -74.37 -65.85
C ARG A 405 -47.67 -73.47 -64.61
N LEU A 406 -46.78 -73.68 -63.64
CA LEU A 406 -46.69 -72.83 -62.46
C LEU A 406 -46.40 -71.38 -62.84
N ARG A 407 -45.43 -71.16 -63.74
CA ARG A 407 -45.06 -69.82 -64.20
C ARG A 407 -46.23 -69.10 -64.90
N LYS A 408 -46.95 -69.80 -65.78
CA LYS A 408 -48.16 -69.28 -66.44
C LYS A 408 -49.26 -68.94 -65.42
N ARG A 409 -49.39 -69.75 -64.37
CA ARG A 409 -50.40 -69.56 -63.32
C ARG A 409 -50.10 -68.37 -62.40
N LEU A 410 -48.82 -68.06 -62.21
CA LEU A 410 -48.37 -66.86 -61.50
C LEU A 410 -48.37 -65.60 -62.38
N GLY A 411 -48.67 -65.72 -63.68
CA GLY A 411 -48.73 -64.58 -64.61
C GLY A 411 -47.35 -64.05 -65.05
N LEU A 412 -46.29 -64.85 -64.94
CA LEU A 412 -44.92 -64.39 -65.19
C LEU A 412 -44.54 -64.55 -66.67
N ASN A 413 -44.21 -63.44 -67.34
CA ASN A 413 -43.87 -63.42 -68.76
C ASN A 413 -42.37 -63.54 -69.06
N ASN A 414 -41.47 -62.89 -68.33
CA ASN A 414 -40.01 -62.95 -68.55
C ASN A 414 -39.19 -62.98 -67.24
N GLU A 415 -39.86 -63.02 -66.08
CA GLU A 415 -39.20 -63.05 -64.77
C GLU A 415 -38.69 -64.45 -64.39
N ASP A 416 -37.58 -64.46 -63.64
CA ASP A 416 -36.98 -65.65 -63.05
C ASP A 416 -37.90 -66.21 -61.95
N LEU A 417 -38.35 -67.45 -62.15
CA LEU A 417 -39.34 -68.08 -61.30
C LEU A 417 -38.80 -68.29 -59.87
N GLU A 418 -37.53 -68.66 -59.72
CA GLU A 418 -36.89 -68.88 -58.42
C GLU A 418 -36.77 -67.59 -57.64
N LYS A 419 -36.26 -66.53 -58.28
CA LYS A 419 -36.13 -65.22 -57.62
C LYS A 419 -37.50 -64.68 -57.20
N TYR A 420 -38.51 -64.79 -58.07
CA TYR A 420 -39.86 -64.33 -57.76
C TYR A 420 -40.44 -65.09 -56.55
N ILE A 421 -40.33 -66.42 -56.54
CA ILE A 421 -40.85 -67.26 -55.45
C ILE A 421 -40.09 -67.00 -54.14
N GLN A 422 -38.77 -66.84 -54.17
CA GLN A 422 -37.97 -66.53 -52.98
C GLN A 422 -38.36 -65.21 -52.31
N HIS A 423 -38.83 -64.22 -53.08
CA HIS A 423 -39.28 -62.92 -52.58
C HIS A 423 -40.79 -62.83 -52.32
N LEU A 424 -41.57 -63.87 -52.70
CA LEU A 424 -43.00 -63.95 -52.42
C LEU A 424 -43.24 -64.02 -50.91
N LYS A 425 -44.01 -63.10 -50.33
CA LYS A 425 -44.22 -63.02 -48.87
C LYS A 425 -45.31 -63.94 -48.34
#